data_AF-A0A9X2KFT0-F1
#
_entry.id   AF-A0A9X2KFT0-F1
#
_cell.length_a   1.000
_cell.length_b   1.000
_cell.length_c   1.000
_cell.angle_alpha   90.00
_cell.angle_beta   90.00
_cell.angle_gamma   90.00
#
_symmetry.space_group_name_H-M   'P 1'
#
loop_
_entity.id
_entity.type
_entity.pdbx_description
1 polymer ?
#
loop_
_entity_poly.entity_id
_entity_poly.type
_entity_poly.pdbx_seq_one_letter_code
_entity_poly.pdbx_strand_id
1 'polypeptide(L)'
;MAERKESRPKGPIEHGSVITRAAVLVPVFKQFQSRDEASQGGSELVRRSDDARLEEAMGLAAAIGLDIVASGIVSGVRPRPATLIGAGKVDELKGLVASEEIGLVVFDHPLTPVQQRNLEKELDAKVLDRTGLILEIFGQRARTKEGRLQVELAHLNYQRGRLVRSWTHLERQRGGAGFLGGPGETQIESDRRQLQERIKRLEKDLESVRRTRQLHRTKRKKAPHPVVALVGYTNAGKSTLFNRLTGADVFAKDLLFATLDPTLRRATLPHGTDVIFSDTVGFVSDLPTHLVAAFRATLEEVIEAEIVLHVRDMADPDSLAQAEDVGKILRDLDIDA
;
A
#
# COMPACT_ATOMS: atom_id res chain seq x y z
N MET A 1 -46.77 8.12 1.18
CA MET A 1 -45.70 8.67 0.33
C MET A 1 -44.40 8.61 1.12
N ALA A 2 -43.51 7.68 0.78
CA ALA A 2 -42.23 7.52 1.47
C ALA A 2 -41.12 8.05 0.56
N GLU A 3 -40.47 9.13 0.98
CA GLU A 3 -39.33 9.73 0.28
C GLU A 3 -38.14 8.78 0.32
N ARG A 4 -37.66 8.37 -0.86
CA ARG A 4 -36.41 7.62 -1.00
C ARG A 4 -35.24 8.57 -0.81
N LYS A 5 -34.47 8.39 0.26
CA LYS A 5 -33.16 9.03 0.45
C LYS A 5 -32.21 8.63 -0.69
N GLU A 6 -31.71 9.63 -1.41
CA GLU A 6 -30.82 9.51 -2.54
C GLU A 6 -29.39 9.19 -2.06
N SER A 7 -28.87 7.98 -2.34
CA SER A 7 -27.51 7.58 -1.94
C SER A 7 -26.46 8.26 -2.81
N ARG A 8 -25.81 9.30 -2.28
CA ARG A 8 -24.66 9.94 -2.96
C ARG A 8 -23.44 9.00 -2.96
N PRO A 9 -22.62 9.01 -4.03
CA PRO A 9 -21.35 8.28 -4.03
C PRO A 9 -20.44 8.80 -2.92
N LYS A 10 -19.93 7.90 -2.06
CA LYS A 10 -19.04 8.24 -0.93
C LYS A 10 -17.71 8.76 -1.49
N GLY A 11 -17.33 9.99 -1.12
CA GLY A 11 -16.11 10.67 -1.57
C GLY A 11 -14.82 10.09 -0.98
N PRO A 12 -13.64 10.68 -1.30
CA PRO A 12 -12.38 10.35 -0.62
C PRO A 12 -12.52 10.54 0.90
N ILE A 13 -11.80 9.74 1.68
CA ILE A 13 -11.85 9.78 3.16
C ILE A 13 -11.42 11.19 3.60
N GLU A 14 -12.34 11.96 4.17
CA GLU A 14 -12.03 13.27 4.74
C GLU A 14 -11.21 13.07 6.02
N HIS A 15 -9.98 13.57 6.05
CA HIS A 15 -9.08 13.49 7.22
C HIS A 15 -9.45 14.47 8.36
N GLY A 16 -10.74 14.80 8.53
CA GLY A 16 -11.23 15.75 9.53
C GLY A 16 -11.88 15.08 10.74
N SER A 17 -11.17 14.98 11.87
CA SER A 17 -11.63 14.76 13.27
C SER A 17 -12.62 13.62 13.62
N VAL A 18 -13.18 12.88 12.67
CA VAL A 18 -14.04 11.72 12.94
C VAL A 18 -13.21 10.47 12.73
N ILE A 19 -12.93 9.76 13.82
CA ILE A 19 -12.23 8.47 13.74
C ILE A 19 -13.15 7.49 13.00
N THR A 20 -12.68 7.00 11.86
CA THR A 20 -13.47 6.08 11.03
C THR A 20 -13.43 4.69 11.65
N ARG A 21 -14.59 4.18 12.08
CA ARG A 21 -14.76 2.81 12.55
C ARG A 21 -14.55 1.83 11.40
N ALA A 22 -13.69 0.84 11.62
CA ALA A 22 -13.24 -0.09 10.60
C ALA A 22 -13.33 -1.55 11.02
N ALA A 23 -13.64 -2.43 10.06
CA ALA A 23 -13.44 -3.87 10.17
C ALA A 23 -12.20 -4.30 9.36
N VAL A 24 -11.36 -5.18 9.91
CA VAL A 24 -10.19 -5.74 9.20
C VAL A 24 -10.34 -7.24 9.02
N LEU A 25 -10.39 -7.69 7.76
CA LEU A 25 -10.63 -9.08 7.41
C LEU A 25 -9.45 -9.65 6.63
N VAL A 26 -9.00 -10.85 7.00
CA VAL A 26 -7.94 -11.58 6.29
C VAL A 26 -8.52 -12.82 5.60
N PRO A 27 -8.77 -12.77 4.28
CA PRO A 27 -9.23 -13.93 3.53
C PRO A 27 -8.12 -14.99 3.38
N VAL A 28 -8.43 -16.24 3.74
CA VAL A 28 -7.50 -17.38 3.65
C VAL A 28 -8.12 -18.49 2.81
N PHE A 29 -7.52 -18.83 1.66
CA PHE A 29 -8.08 -19.79 0.69
C PHE A 29 -7.23 -21.05 0.52
N LYS A 30 -7.80 -22.23 0.82
CA LYS A 30 -7.09 -23.53 0.79
C LYS A 30 -6.52 -23.96 -0.58
N GLN A 31 -7.18 -23.65 -1.70
CA GLN A 31 -6.71 -24.10 -3.04
C GLN A 31 -5.78 -23.10 -3.75
N PHE A 32 -5.82 -21.83 -3.37
CA PHE A 32 -4.86 -20.84 -3.92
C PHE A 32 -3.46 -21.11 -3.34
N GLN A 33 -3.42 -21.58 -2.09
CA GLN A 33 -2.22 -22.03 -1.37
C GLN A 33 -1.42 -23.07 -2.18
N SER A 34 -2.07 -24.10 -2.73
CA SER A 34 -1.38 -25.17 -3.47
C SER A 34 -0.79 -24.76 -4.85
N ARG A 35 -1.23 -23.63 -5.43
CA ARG A 35 -0.74 -23.17 -6.76
C ARG A 35 0.43 -22.19 -6.64
N ASP A 36 0.42 -21.33 -5.63
CA ASP A 36 1.57 -20.46 -5.34
C ASP A 36 2.73 -21.32 -4.79
N GLU A 37 2.45 -22.32 -3.93
CA GLU A 37 3.45 -23.29 -3.44
C GLU A 37 4.14 -24.07 -4.57
N ALA A 38 3.41 -24.49 -5.59
CA ALA A 38 3.96 -25.24 -6.73
C ALA A 38 4.79 -24.38 -7.71
N SER A 39 4.57 -23.06 -7.74
CA SER A 39 5.34 -22.14 -8.59
C SER A 39 6.55 -21.53 -7.88
N GLN A 40 6.57 -21.54 -6.54
CA GLN A 40 7.59 -20.85 -5.75
C GLN A 40 8.72 -21.71 -5.18
N GLY A 41 8.74 -23.04 -5.38
CA GLY A 41 9.86 -23.89 -4.92
C GLY A 41 10.23 -23.74 -3.43
N GLY A 42 9.31 -23.17 -2.63
CA GLY A 42 9.52 -22.78 -1.25
C GLY A 42 9.32 -23.98 -0.35
N SER A 43 10.28 -24.19 0.55
CA SER A 43 10.18 -25.15 1.64
C SER A 43 8.91 -24.88 2.46
N GLU A 44 8.17 -25.94 2.79
CA GLU A 44 6.97 -25.96 3.65
C GLU A 44 7.20 -25.31 5.04
N LEU A 45 8.47 -25.04 5.40
CA LEU A 45 8.96 -24.55 6.68
C LEU A 45 8.87 -23.03 6.90
N VAL A 46 8.53 -22.22 5.89
CA VAL A 46 8.62 -20.75 6.00
C VAL A 46 7.29 -20.08 5.65
N ARG A 47 6.24 -20.43 6.39
CA ARG A 47 4.90 -19.84 6.23
C ARG A 47 4.53 -19.04 7.47
N ARG A 48 4.15 -17.78 7.26
CA ARG A 48 3.57 -16.93 8.32
C ARG A 48 2.24 -17.51 8.78
N SER A 49 2.00 -17.51 10.08
CA SER A 49 0.74 -17.97 10.64
C SER A 49 -0.42 -17.07 10.19
N ASP A 50 -1.64 -17.61 10.13
CA ASP A 50 -2.81 -16.80 9.78
C ASP A 50 -3.03 -15.68 10.81
N ASP A 51 -2.66 -15.90 12.08
CA ASP A 51 -2.68 -14.89 13.15
C ASP A 51 -1.67 -13.78 12.89
N ALA A 52 -0.44 -14.09 12.46
CA ALA A 52 0.57 -13.07 12.14
C ALA A 52 0.16 -12.21 10.93
N ARG A 53 -0.57 -12.79 9.97
CA ARG A 53 -1.17 -12.03 8.86
C ARG A 53 -2.27 -11.09 9.35
N LEU A 54 -3.10 -11.54 10.29
CA LEU A 54 -4.12 -10.70 10.92
C LEU A 54 -3.51 -9.55 11.71
N GLU A 55 -2.46 -9.82 12.49
CA GLU A 55 -1.72 -8.79 13.23
C GLU A 55 -1.11 -7.74 12.28
N GLU A 56 -0.48 -8.16 11.18
CA GLU A 56 0.05 -7.22 10.18
C GLU A 56 -1.06 -6.39 9.53
N ALA A 57 -2.18 -7.00 9.14
CA ALA A 57 -3.31 -6.31 8.54
C ALA A 57 -3.92 -5.27 9.50
N MET A 58 -4.03 -5.62 10.79
CA MET A 58 -4.45 -4.70 11.84
C MET A 58 -3.42 -3.57 12.03
N GLY A 59 -2.13 -3.88 11.98
CA GLY A 59 -1.05 -2.88 12.03
C GLY A 59 -1.10 -1.89 10.87
N LEU A 60 -1.39 -2.35 9.65
CA LEU A 60 -1.60 -1.48 8.48
C LEU A 60 -2.80 -0.55 8.68
N ALA A 61 -3.92 -1.07 9.18
CA ALA A 61 -5.13 -0.27 9.44
C ALA A 61 -4.91 0.76 10.56
N ALA A 62 -4.21 0.38 11.64
CA ALA A 62 -3.85 1.26 12.74
C ALA A 62 -2.90 2.39 12.29
N ALA A 63 -2.06 2.15 11.28
CA ALA A 63 -1.08 3.13 10.80
C ALA A 63 -1.70 4.43 10.23
N ILE A 64 -2.95 4.38 9.77
CA ILE A 64 -3.73 5.53 9.28
C ILE A 64 -4.80 6.03 10.27
N GLY A 65 -4.77 5.55 11.52
CA GLY A 65 -5.63 6.03 12.60
C GLY A 65 -7.09 5.56 12.50
N LEU A 66 -7.33 4.37 11.95
CA LEU A 66 -8.66 3.74 11.96
C LEU A 66 -8.99 3.19 13.35
N ASP A 67 -10.26 3.31 13.77
CA ASP A 67 -10.78 2.63 14.97
C ASP A 67 -11.21 1.22 14.59
N ILE A 68 -10.36 0.23 14.87
CA ILE A 68 -10.62 -1.17 14.51
C ILE A 68 -11.57 -1.78 15.53
N VAL A 69 -12.85 -1.86 15.16
CA VAL A 69 -13.93 -2.35 16.03
C VAL A 69 -14.23 -3.83 15.82
N ALA A 70 -13.76 -4.38 14.70
CA ALA A 70 -13.85 -5.80 14.40
C ALA A 70 -12.64 -6.25 13.58
N SER A 71 -12.15 -7.45 13.85
CA SER A 71 -11.13 -8.10 13.02
C SER A 71 -11.33 -9.60 12.97
N GLY A 72 -10.85 -10.25 11.92
CA GLY A 72 -10.91 -11.70 11.86
C GLY A 72 -10.45 -12.34 10.55
N ILE A 73 -10.19 -13.63 10.62
CA ILE A 73 -9.83 -14.46 9.48
C ILE A 73 -11.11 -14.95 8.79
N VAL A 74 -11.14 -14.83 7.46
CA VAL A 74 -12.24 -15.34 6.63
C VAL A 74 -11.74 -16.52 5.80
N SER A 75 -11.94 -17.72 6.32
CA SER A 75 -11.52 -18.94 5.62
C SER A 75 -12.48 -19.31 4.48
N GLY A 76 -11.91 -19.75 3.36
CA GLY A 76 -12.67 -20.25 2.21
C GLY A 76 -11.92 -21.34 1.45
N VAL A 77 -12.63 -22.05 0.57
CA VAL A 77 -11.99 -23.04 -0.32
C VAL A 77 -11.27 -22.34 -1.48
N ARG A 78 -11.96 -21.39 -2.13
CA ARG A 78 -11.47 -20.64 -3.28
C ARG A 78 -12.09 -19.23 -3.33
N PRO A 79 -11.39 -18.24 -3.91
CA PRO A 79 -11.92 -16.89 -4.08
C PRO A 79 -13.14 -16.89 -5.02
N ARG A 80 -14.17 -16.11 -4.67
CA ARG A 80 -15.38 -15.93 -5.48
C ARG A 80 -15.19 -14.74 -6.45
N PRO A 81 -15.49 -14.88 -7.75
CA PRO A 81 -15.33 -13.78 -8.72
C PRO A 81 -16.17 -12.54 -8.39
N ALA A 82 -17.32 -12.72 -7.72
CA ALA A 82 -18.26 -11.64 -7.44
C ALA A 82 -17.86 -10.79 -6.23
N THR A 83 -17.43 -11.40 -5.13
CA THR A 83 -17.29 -10.72 -3.81
C THR A 83 -16.07 -11.20 -3.03
N LEU A 84 -15.18 -11.99 -3.64
CA LEU A 84 -14.04 -12.68 -3.01
C LEU A 84 -14.47 -13.79 -2.02
N ILE A 85 -15.46 -13.54 -1.16
CA ILE A 85 -15.97 -14.43 -0.12
C ILE A 85 -17.36 -14.99 -0.48
N GLY A 86 -17.86 -15.97 0.28
CA GLY A 86 -19.19 -16.56 0.04
C GLY A 86 -20.33 -15.67 0.51
N ALA A 87 -21.51 -15.81 -0.12
CA ALA A 87 -22.70 -15.01 0.20
C ALA A 87 -23.08 -15.03 1.69
N GLY A 88 -23.06 -16.20 2.34
CA GLY A 88 -23.36 -16.28 3.77
C GLY A 88 -22.40 -15.47 4.65
N LYS A 89 -21.12 -15.37 4.26
CA LYS A 89 -20.14 -14.54 4.98
C LYS A 89 -20.32 -13.06 4.69
N VAL A 90 -20.75 -12.70 3.47
CA VAL A 90 -21.17 -11.33 3.17
C VAL A 90 -22.36 -10.93 4.05
N ASP A 91 -23.37 -11.79 4.19
CA ASP A 91 -24.55 -11.49 4.99
C ASP A 91 -24.20 -11.33 6.49
N GLU A 92 -23.31 -12.17 7.01
CA GLU A 92 -22.75 -12.04 8.37
C GLU A 92 -22.03 -10.70 8.55
N LEU A 93 -21.15 -10.34 7.61
CA LEU A 93 -20.42 -9.06 7.63
C LEU A 93 -21.34 -7.87 7.49
N LYS A 94 -22.41 -7.98 6.69
CA LYS A 94 -23.41 -6.92 6.55
C LYS A 94 -24.12 -6.66 7.88
N GLY A 95 -24.47 -7.72 8.61
CA GLY A 95 -25.01 -7.62 9.96
C GLY A 95 -24.05 -6.90 10.90
N LEU A 96 -22.78 -7.30 10.90
CA LEU A 96 -21.72 -6.69 11.71
C LEU A 96 -21.49 -5.22 11.37
N VAL A 97 -21.42 -4.88 10.09
CA VAL A 97 -21.23 -3.50 9.61
C VAL A 97 -22.37 -2.60 10.06
N ALA A 98 -23.61 -3.10 10.02
CA ALA A 98 -24.77 -2.36 10.47
C ALA A 98 -24.83 -2.22 12.00
N SER A 99 -24.50 -3.27 12.76
CA SER A 99 -24.57 -3.24 14.23
C SER A 99 -23.48 -2.39 14.86
N GLU A 100 -22.28 -2.40 14.28
CA GLU A 100 -21.11 -1.69 14.79
C GLU A 100 -20.88 -0.34 14.08
N GLU A 101 -21.81 0.10 13.23
CA GLU A 101 -21.72 1.37 12.47
C GLU A 101 -20.39 1.53 11.71
N ILE A 102 -19.96 0.46 11.03
CA ILE A 102 -18.65 0.40 10.38
C ILE A 102 -18.68 1.22 9.09
N GLY A 103 -17.87 2.27 9.02
CA GLY A 103 -17.75 3.12 7.82
C GLY A 103 -16.85 2.53 6.74
N LEU A 104 -15.88 1.69 7.15
CA LEU A 104 -14.84 1.15 6.29
C LEU A 104 -14.57 -0.34 6.57
N VAL A 105 -14.57 -1.16 5.53
CA VAL A 105 -14.17 -2.57 5.62
C VAL A 105 -12.89 -2.78 4.83
N VAL A 106 -11.86 -3.24 5.52
CA VAL A 106 -10.55 -3.56 4.96
C VAL A 106 -10.49 -5.07 4.70
N PHE A 107 -10.16 -5.42 3.46
CA PHE A 107 -9.82 -6.80 3.09
C PHE A 107 -8.31 -6.87 2.83
N ASP A 108 -7.61 -7.65 3.65
CA ASP A 108 -6.19 -7.92 3.48
C ASP A 108 -5.93 -8.96 2.36
N HIS A 109 -6.40 -8.62 1.16
CA HIS A 109 -6.25 -9.40 -0.06
C HIS A 109 -6.53 -8.48 -1.25
N PRO A 110 -5.77 -8.54 -2.37
CA PRO A 110 -6.10 -7.78 -3.56
C PRO A 110 -7.53 -8.04 -4.05
N LEU A 111 -8.30 -6.99 -4.30
CA LEU A 111 -9.67 -7.10 -4.82
C LEU A 111 -9.71 -6.71 -6.29
N THR A 112 -10.43 -7.44 -7.11
CA THR A 112 -10.77 -6.93 -8.45
C THR A 112 -11.75 -5.74 -8.35
N PRO A 113 -11.82 -4.88 -9.38
CA PRO A 113 -12.80 -3.78 -9.42
C PRO A 113 -14.25 -4.23 -9.20
N VAL A 114 -14.60 -5.40 -9.74
CA VAL A 114 -15.95 -5.97 -9.60
C VAL A 114 -16.21 -6.43 -8.18
N GLN A 115 -15.24 -7.12 -7.56
CA GLN A 115 -15.35 -7.56 -6.17
C GLN A 115 -15.53 -6.39 -5.21
N GLN A 116 -14.69 -5.36 -5.32
CA GLN A 116 -14.80 -4.19 -4.45
C GLN A 116 -16.17 -3.53 -4.59
N ARG A 117 -16.64 -3.28 -5.83
CA ARG A 117 -17.94 -2.66 -6.06
C ARG A 117 -19.08 -3.47 -5.46
N ASN A 118 -19.08 -4.79 -5.65
CA ASN A 118 -20.15 -5.64 -5.15
C ASN A 118 -20.14 -5.67 -3.62
N LEU A 119 -18.96 -5.77 -3.00
CA LEU A 119 -18.81 -5.69 -1.55
C LEU A 119 -19.28 -4.33 -1.02
N GLU A 120 -18.88 -3.20 -1.62
CA GLU A 120 -19.35 -1.86 -1.23
C GLU A 120 -20.88 -1.75 -1.30
N LYS A 121 -21.50 -2.33 -2.33
CA LYS A 121 -22.95 -2.33 -2.50
C LYS A 121 -23.67 -3.23 -1.48
N GLU A 122 -23.13 -4.41 -1.21
CA GLU A 122 -23.76 -5.40 -0.32
C GLU A 122 -23.63 -5.02 1.15
N LEU A 123 -22.48 -4.48 1.54
CA LEU A 123 -22.16 -4.07 2.91
C LEU A 123 -22.65 -2.65 3.25
N ASP A 124 -22.95 -1.82 2.25
CA ASP A 124 -23.26 -0.38 2.43
C ASP A 124 -22.15 0.41 3.14
N ALA A 125 -20.90 -0.06 3.03
CA ALA A 125 -19.71 0.55 3.62
C ALA A 125 -18.63 0.76 2.55
N LYS A 126 -17.68 1.65 2.82
CA LYS A 126 -16.51 1.80 1.96
C LYS A 126 -15.67 0.52 2.07
N VAL A 127 -15.12 0.03 0.96
CA VAL A 127 -14.24 -1.14 0.99
C VAL A 127 -12.87 -0.77 0.47
N LEU A 128 -11.82 -1.12 1.22
CA LEU A 128 -10.43 -1.02 0.79
C LEU A 128 -9.82 -2.41 0.76
N ASP A 129 -8.99 -2.67 -0.24
CA ASP A 129 -8.12 -3.85 -0.27
C ASP A 129 -6.74 -3.51 0.29
N ARG A 130 -5.87 -4.52 0.43
CA ARG A 130 -4.48 -4.35 0.89
C ARG A 130 -3.73 -3.27 0.11
N THR A 131 -3.89 -3.24 -1.23
CA THR A 131 -3.22 -2.25 -2.09
C THR A 131 -3.69 -0.83 -1.78
N GLY A 132 -5.01 -0.63 -1.68
CA GLY A 132 -5.61 0.64 -1.34
C GLY A 132 -5.17 1.12 0.04
N LEU A 133 -5.20 0.24 1.06
CA LEU A 133 -4.76 0.57 2.41
C LEU A 133 -3.30 1.04 2.44
N ILE A 134 -2.40 0.33 1.77
CA ILE A 134 -0.99 0.69 1.69
C ILE A 134 -0.81 2.06 1.01
N LEU A 135 -1.54 2.34 -0.06
CA LEU A 135 -1.51 3.64 -0.74
C LEU A 135 -1.99 4.79 0.17
N GLU A 136 -3.02 4.57 0.99
CA GLU A 136 -3.49 5.56 1.97
C GLU A 136 -2.41 5.84 3.03
N ILE A 137 -1.73 4.79 3.53
CA ILE A 137 -0.60 4.96 4.46
C ILE A 137 0.48 5.85 3.83
N PHE A 138 0.84 5.60 2.57
CA PHE A 138 1.84 6.45 1.91
C PHE A 138 1.38 7.86 1.62
N GLY A 139 0.08 8.06 1.34
CA GLY A 139 -0.50 9.39 1.22
C GLY A 139 -0.21 10.24 2.46
N GLN A 140 -0.33 9.64 3.65
CA GLN A 140 -0.05 10.31 4.93
C GLN A 140 1.45 10.46 5.24
N ARG A 141 2.30 9.56 4.71
CA ARG A 141 3.74 9.51 5.03
C ARG A 141 4.62 10.28 4.05
N ALA A 142 4.17 10.51 2.82
CA ALA A 142 4.93 11.20 1.79
C ALA A 142 5.12 12.69 2.11
N ARG A 143 6.35 13.07 2.45
CA ARG A 143 6.71 14.45 2.80
C ARG A 143 7.44 15.16 1.66
N THR A 144 8.28 14.45 0.94
CA THR A 144 9.03 15.03 -0.18
C THR A 144 8.13 15.27 -1.40
N LYS A 145 8.51 16.22 -2.26
CA LYS A 145 7.82 16.44 -3.54
C LYS A 145 7.82 15.18 -4.40
N GLU A 146 8.94 14.46 -4.42
CA GLU A 146 9.09 13.21 -5.17
C GLU A 146 8.15 12.12 -4.64
N GLY A 147 8.17 11.87 -3.34
CA GLY A 147 7.31 10.88 -2.69
C GLY A 147 5.83 11.18 -2.90
N ARG A 148 5.41 12.45 -2.79
CA ARG A 148 4.02 12.86 -3.06
C ARG A 148 3.60 12.58 -4.50
N LEU A 149 4.46 12.91 -5.49
CA LEU A 149 4.19 12.63 -6.90
C LEU A 149 4.09 11.11 -7.18
N GLN A 150 4.96 10.31 -6.57
CA GLN A 150 4.95 8.85 -6.72
C GLN A 150 3.69 8.22 -6.14
N VAL A 151 3.31 8.64 -4.93
CA VAL A 151 2.09 8.15 -4.28
C VAL A 151 0.86 8.57 -5.06
N GLU A 152 0.77 9.82 -5.52
CA GLU A 152 -0.35 10.29 -6.34
C GLU A 152 -0.44 9.51 -7.66
N LEU A 153 0.70 9.29 -8.33
CA LEU A 153 0.75 8.50 -9.55
C LEU A 153 0.29 7.05 -9.32
N ALA A 154 0.73 6.43 -8.23
CA ALA A 154 0.33 5.08 -7.86
C ALA A 154 -1.18 5.01 -7.53
N HIS A 155 -1.69 6.00 -6.81
CA HIS A 155 -3.10 6.13 -6.47
C HIS A 155 -3.98 6.27 -7.72
N LEU A 156 -3.61 7.13 -8.67
CA LEU A 156 -4.36 7.28 -9.93
C LEU A 156 -4.30 6.03 -10.79
N ASN A 157 -3.14 5.35 -10.87
CA ASN A 157 -3.02 4.10 -11.60
C ASN A 157 -3.90 2.98 -11.01
N TYR A 158 -3.95 2.89 -9.68
CA TYR A 158 -4.82 1.97 -8.95
C TYR A 158 -6.30 2.29 -9.19
N GLN A 159 -6.69 3.57 -9.09
CA GLN A 159 -8.07 4.02 -9.32
C GLN A 159 -8.52 3.80 -10.77
N ARG A 160 -7.63 3.97 -11.76
CA ARG A 160 -7.96 3.88 -13.19
C ARG A 160 -8.68 2.58 -13.56
N GLY A 161 -8.28 1.45 -12.97
CA GLY A 161 -8.93 0.15 -13.18
C GLY A 161 -10.32 0.03 -12.54
N ARG A 162 -10.62 0.87 -11.55
CA ARG A 162 -11.83 0.82 -10.71
C ARG A 162 -12.89 1.86 -11.08
N LEU A 163 -12.48 2.93 -11.76
CA LEU A 163 -13.35 4.03 -12.20
C LEU A 163 -14.39 3.62 -13.27
N VAL A 164 -14.13 2.54 -14.02
CA VAL A 164 -14.90 2.16 -15.22
C VAL A 164 -16.37 1.79 -14.93
N ARG A 165 -16.78 1.54 -13.67
CA ARG A 165 -18.15 1.04 -13.39
C ARG A 165 -18.91 1.65 -12.22
N SER A 166 -18.31 2.50 -11.39
CA SER A 166 -19.04 3.21 -10.31
C SER A 166 -20.05 4.23 -10.84
N TRP A 167 -20.02 4.54 -12.15
CA TRP A 167 -20.85 5.54 -12.81
C TRP A 167 -22.20 5.04 -13.34
N THR A 168 -22.40 3.71 -13.49
CA THR A 168 -23.66 3.12 -14.00
C THR A 168 -24.91 3.43 -13.14
N HIS A 169 -24.74 3.97 -11.92
CA HIS A 169 -25.84 4.43 -11.08
C HIS A 169 -26.22 5.90 -11.30
N LEU A 170 -25.29 6.77 -11.72
CA LEU A 170 -25.56 8.19 -12.01
C LEU A 170 -26.36 8.37 -13.32
N GLU A 171 -26.13 7.52 -14.33
CA GLU A 171 -26.92 7.50 -15.58
C GLU A 171 -28.39 7.12 -15.34
N ARG A 172 -28.70 6.33 -14.31
CA ARG A 172 -30.08 5.93 -13.99
C ARG A 172 -30.81 6.90 -13.07
N GLN A 173 -30.08 7.66 -12.25
CA GLN A 173 -30.70 8.57 -11.27
C GLN A 173 -31.02 9.95 -11.84
N ARG A 174 -30.35 10.36 -12.95
CA ARG A 174 -30.65 11.61 -13.65
C ARG A 174 -31.87 11.58 -14.58
N GLY A 175 -32.62 10.48 -14.59
CA GLY A 175 -33.87 10.38 -15.35
C GLY A 175 -33.64 10.32 -16.85
N GLY A 176 -34.40 9.45 -17.53
CA GLY A 176 -34.47 9.47 -18.98
C GLY A 176 -35.09 10.78 -19.45
N ALA A 177 -34.26 11.77 -19.78
CA ALA A 177 -34.57 12.93 -20.60
C ALA A 177 -33.29 13.73 -20.82
N GLY A 178 -32.53 13.43 -21.88
CA GLY A 178 -31.35 14.25 -22.19
C GLY A 178 -30.34 13.57 -23.08
N PHE A 179 -30.77 13.19 -24.28
CA PHE A 179 -29.89 13.05 -25.44
C PHE A 179 -29.38 14.46 -25.85
N LEU A 180 -28.73 15.18 -24.94
CA LEU A 180 -28.19 16.53 -25.13
C LEU A 180 -26.71 16.57 -24.69
N GLY A 181 -25.90 15.79 -25.38
CA GLY A 181 -24.49 16.06 -25.61
C GLY A 181 -24.26 15.77 -27.09
N GLY A 182 -23.61 16.69 -27.81
CA GLY A 182 -23.35 16.54 -29.25
C GLY A 182 -22.61 15.23 -29.62
N PRO A 183 -22.44 14.96 -30.92
CA PRO A 183 -21.99 13.67 -31.40
C PRO A 183 -20.53 13.42 -30.98
N GLY A 184 -20.28 12.45 -30.10
CA GLY A 184 -19.07 11.62 -30.26
C GLY A 184 -18.31 11.16 -29.02
N GLU A 185 -18.44 11.78 -27.84
CA GLU A 185 -17.66 11.33 -26.66
C GLU A 185 -18.58 11.10 -25.46
N THR A 186 -18.56 9.87 -24.94
CA THR A 186 -19.30 9.54 -23.71
C THR A 186 -18.63 10.23 -22.52
N GLN A 187 -19.41 10.64 -21.51
CA GLN A 187 -18.86 11.27 -20.31
C GLN A 187 -17.77 10.41 -19.63
N ILE A 188 -17.90 9.08 -19.74
CA ILE A 188 -16.92 8.08 -19.28
C ILE A 188 -15.58 8.19 -20.03
N GLU A 189 -15.61 8.41 -21.34
CA GLU A 189 -14.40 8.57 -22.15
C GLU A 189 -13.69 9.89 -21.82
N SER A 190 -14.45 10.97 -21.63
CA SER A 190 -13.90 12.27 -21.23
C SER A 190 -13.18 12.19 -19.88
N ASP A 191 -13.80 11.58 -18.86
CA ASP A 191 -13.19 11.43 -17.54
C ASP A 191 -11.96 10.51 -17.58
N ARG A 192 -12.02 9.40 -18.33
CA ARG A 192 -10.88 8.52 -18.55
C ARG A 192 -9.72 9.26 -19.21
N ARG A 193 -10.02 10.13 -20.17
CA ARG A 193 -9.03 10.97 -20.85
C ARG A 193 -8.41 11.97 -19.87
N GLN A 194 -9.20 12.67 -19.06
CA GLN A 194 -8.69 13.59 -18.04
C GLN A 194 -7.76 12.89 -17.04
N LEU A 195 -8.11 11.69 -16.59
CA LEU A 195 -7.27 10.87 -15.73
C LEU A 195 -5.96 10.46 -16.41
N GLN A 196 -6.02 10.03 -17.67
CA GLN A 196 -4.83 9.70 -18.45
C GLN A 196 -3.92 10.92 -18.66
N GLU A 197 -4.50 12.08 -18.93
CA GLU A 197 -3.74 13.33 -19.07
C GLU A 197 -3.06 13.71 -17.74
N ARG A 198 -3.74 13.51 -16.60
CA ARG A 198 -3.15 13.75 -15.28
C ARG A 198 -2.01 12.77 -14.97
N ILE A 199 -2.20 11.49 -15.28
CA ILE A 199 -1.13 10.47 -15.16
C ILE A 199 0.08 10.88 -15.99
N LYS A 200 -0.10 11.24 -17.28
CA LYS A 200 1.00 11.68 -18.15
C LYS A 200 1.73 12.91 -17.62
N ARG A 201 1.00 13.87 -17.03
CA ARG A 201 1.62 15.06 -16.41
C ARG A 201 2.47 14.66 -15.20
N LEU A 202 1.94 13.82 -14.30
CA LEU A 202 2.69 13.34 -13.14
C LEU A 202 3.93 12.51 -13.52
N GLU A 203 3.83 11.68 -14.56
CA GLU A 203 4.98 10.93 -15.09
C GLU A 203 6.08 11.88 -15.58
N LYS A 204 5.72 12.96 -16.28
CA LYS A 204 6.66 13.99 -16.76
C LYS A 204 7.28 14.78 -15.59
N ASP A 205 6.48 15.15 -14.59
CA ASP A 205 6.96 15.85 -13.40
C ASP A 205 7.92 14.96 -12.60
N LEU A 206 7.61 13.66 -12.49
CA LEU A 206 8.48 12.68 -11.84
C LEU A 206 9.80 12.52 -12.60
N GLU A 207 9.78 12.51 -13.94
CA GLU A 207 11.00 12.46 -14.75
C GLU A 207 11.90 13.69 -14.50
N SER A 208 11.30 14.89 -14.38
CA SER A 208 12.04 16.10 -14.05
C SER A 208 12.72 16.00 -12.68
N VAL A 209 12.01 15.49 -11.66
CA VAL A 209 12.57 15.30 -10.31
C VAL A 209 13.69 14.26 -10.32
N ARG A 210 13.52 13.16 -11.05
CA ARG A 210 14.57 12.13 -11.24
C ARG A 210 15.85 12.71 -11.83
N ARG A 211 15.76 13.58 -12.86
CA ARG A 211 16.93 14.26 -13.44
C ARG A 211 17.67 15.12 -12.42
N THR A 212 16.95 15.88 -11.61
CA THR A 212 17.56 16.68 -10.52
C THR A 212 18.26 15.77 -9.50
N ARG A 213 17.63 14.66 -9.11
CA ARG A 213 18.22 13.71 -8.15
C ARG A 213 19.49 13.05 -8.71
N GLN A 214 19.51 12.68 -9.98
CA GLN A 214 20.71 12.18 -10.67
C GLN A 214 21.86 13.19 -10.63
N LEU A 215 21.59 14.48 -10.82
CA LEU A 215 22.63 15.52 -10.70
C LEU A 215 23.21 15.62 -9.28
N HIS A 216 22.36 15.59 -8.25
CA HIS A 216 22.82 15.54 -6.85
C HIS A 216 23.59 14.25 -6.54
N ARG A 217 23.21 13.13 -7.17
CA ARG A 217 23.89 11.83 -7.05
C ARG A 217 25.28 11.84 -7.70
N THR A 218 25.43 12.39 -8.91
CA THR A 218 26.75 12.49 -9.57
C THR A 218 27.72 13.34 -8.77
N LYS A 219 27.24 14.37 -8.06
CA LYS A 219 28.06 15.14 -7.12
C LYS A 219 28.48 14.29 -5.90
N ARG A 220 27.61 13.42 -5.40
CA ARG A 220 27.89 12.51 -4.26
C ARG A 220 28.80 11.34 -4.62
N LYS A 221 28.71 10.77 -5.83
CA LYS A 221 29.67 9.75 -6.32
C LYS A 221 31.11 10.28 -6.39
N LYS A 222 31.30 11.60 -6.39
CA LYS A 222 32.62 12.25 -6.31
C LYS A 222 33.07 12.50 -4.87
N ALA A 223 32.19 12.33 -3.88
CA ALA A 223 32.54 12.40 -2.47
C ALA A 223 33.11 11.05 -2.00
N PRO A 224 34.11 11.02 -1.10
CA PRO A 224 34.85 9.81 -0.75
C PRO A 224 34.17 8.93 0.31
N HIS A 225 32.89 9.15 0.62
CA HIS A 225 32.24 8.49 1.75
C HIS A 225 31.36 7.34 1.29
N PRO A 226 31.56 6.12 1.83
CA PRO A 226 30.74 4.98 1.47
C PRO A 226 29.30 5.17 1.95
N VAL A 227 28.36 4.63 1.19
CA VAL A 227 26.92 4.66 1.51
C VAL A 227 26.49 3.30 2.04
N VAL A 228 25.82 3.30 3.19
CA VAL A 228 25.28 2.11 3.85
C VAL A 228 23.76 2.24 3.93
N ALA A 229 23.02 1.37 3.26
CA ALA A 229 21.57 1.36 3.28
C ALA A 229 21.02 0.35 4.29
N LEU A 230 20.14 0.80 5.18
CA LEU A 230 19.44 -0.07 6.12
C LEU A 230 18.16 -0.58 5.47
N VAL A 231 18.04 -1.90 5.28
CA VAL A 231 16.85 -2.56 4.72
C VAL A 231 16.26 -3.56 5.71
N GLY A 232 15.01 -3.95 5.51
CA GLY A 232 14.32 -4.90 6.37
C GLY A 232 12.83 -4.62 6.52
N TYR A 233 12.14 -5.52 7.20
CA TYR A 233 10.70 -5.43 7.42
C TYR A 233 10.30 -4.17 8.20
N THR A 234 9.06 -3.72 8.03
CA THR A 234 8.49 -2.67 8.90
C THR A 234 8.59 -3.09 10.37
N ASN A 235 8.78 -2.11 11.26
CA ASN A 235 9.03 -2.33 12.69
C ASN A 235 10.27 -3.15 13.10
N ALA A 236 11.10 -3.63 12.17
CA ALA A 236 12.36 -4.34 12.50
C ALA A 236 13.44 -3.49 13.24
N GLY A 237 13.14 -2.24 13.58
CA GLY A 237 14.07 -1.36 14.30
C GLY A 237 15.05 -0.57 13.41
N LYS A 238 14.83 -0.50 12.09
CA LYS A 238 15.68 0.25 11.14
C LYS A 238 15.91 1.71 11.56
N SER A 239 14.84 2.48 11.74
CA SER A 239 14.93 3.89 12.12
C SER A 239 15.51 4.08 13.53
N THR A 240 15.27 3.14 14.45
CA THR A 240 15.89 3.13 15.78
C THR A 240 17.40 2.94 15.69
N LEU A 241 17.86 1.98 14.89
CA LEU A 241 19.29 1.75 14.63
C LEU A 241 19.91 2.97 13.93
N PHE A 242 19.23 3.52 12.92
CA PHE A 242 19.65 4.72 12.21
C PHE A 242 19.90 5.90 13.16
N ASN A 243 18.93 6.21 14.04
CA ASN A 243 19.04 7.29 15.00
C ASN A 243 20.21 7.09 15.96
N ARG A 244 20.42 5.86 16.45
CA ARG A 244 21.57 5.54 17.32
C ARG A 244 22.90 5.70 16.62
N LEU A 245 23.01 5.27 15.36
CA LEU A 245 24.25 5.37 14.58
C LEU A 245 24.58 6.79 14.17
N THR A 246 23.58 7.64 13.93
CA THR A 246 23.76 8.96 13.33
C THR A 246 23.53 10.13 14.28
N GLY A 247 22.99 9.87 15.48
CA GLY A 247 22.52 10.91 16.39
C GLY A 247 21.33 11.71 15.85
N ALA A 248 20.67 11.22 14.79
CA ALA A 248 19.52 11.88 14.21
C ALA A 248 18.25 11.64 15.02
N ASP A 249 17.27 12.53 14.83
CA ASP A 249 15.92 12.41 15.37
C ASP A 249 14.92 12.09 14.23
N VAL A 250 15.12 10.95 13.58
CA VAL A 250 14.17 10.43 12.59
C VAL A 250 12.97 9.82 13.32
N PHE A 251 11.78 10.03 12.77
CA PHE A 251 10.53 9.50 13.32
C PHE A 251 10.57 7.97 13.40
N ALA A 252 10.78 7.44 14.60
CA ALA A 252 10.71 6.02 14.91
C ALA A 252 9.49 5.79 15.80
N LYS A 253 8.47 5.11 15.28
CA LYS A 253 7.30 4.66 16.03
C LYS A 253 6.97 3.23 15.63
N ASP A 254 6.30 2.52 16.53
CA ASP A 254 5.73 1.21 16.28
C ASP A 254 4.49 1.36 15.38
N LEU A 255 4.74 1.64 14.10
CA LEU A 255 3.76 1.87 13.06
C LEU A 255 4.34 1.37 11.74
N LEU A 256 3.53 0.60 10.99
CA LEU A 256 3.94 0.16 9.66
C LEU A 256 4.17 1.37 8.75
N PHE A 257 5.24 1.28 7.95
CA PHE A 257 5.71 2.35 7.08
C PHE A 257 5.93 3.71 7.77
N ALA A 258 6.51 3.69 8.98
CA ALA A 258 6.92 4.91 9.69
C ALA A 258 7.82 5.82 8.82
N THR A 259 8.70 5.23 8.01
CA THR A 259 9.57 5.90 7.04
C THR A 259 9.16 5.51 5.61
N LEU A 260 9.01 6.50 4.73
CA LEU A 260 8.78 6.32 3.29
C LEU A 260 9.88 6.99 2.45
N ASP A 261 10.11 8.28 2.70
CA ASP A 261 11.17 9.04 2.03
C ASP A 261 12.55 8.65 2.63
N PRO A 262 13.56 8.31 1.81
CA PRO A 262 14.86 7.91 2.33
C PRO A 262 15.53 9.05 3.09
N THR A 263 16.08 8.76 4.27
CA THR A 263 16.78 9.75 5.09
C THR A 263 18.26 9.47 5.14
N LEU A 264 19.06 10.44 4.68
CA LEU A 264 20.52 10.34 4.64
C LEU A 264 21.16 11.15 5.76
N ARG A 265 22.09 10.52 6.48
CA ARG A 265 22.89 11.18 7.52
C ARG A 265 24.32 10.66 7.48
N ARG A 266 25.26 11.59 7.60
CA ARG A 266 26.67 11.27 7.78
C ARG A 266 26.94 10.95 9.24
N ALA A 267 27.71 9.90 9.49
CA ALA A 267 28.23 9.54 10.79
C ALA A 267 29.71 9.16 10.66
N THR A 268 30.49 9.43 11.71
CA THR A 268 31.89 9.05 11.78
C THR A 268 32.01 7.75 12.58
N LEU A 269 32.60 6.71 11.97
CA LEU A 269 32.84 5.44 12.64
C LEU A 269 33.94 5.56 13.70
N PRO A 270 34.04 4.63 14.67
CA PRO A 270 35.03 4.71 15.77
C PRO A 270 36.49 4.81 15.31
N HIS A 271 36.80 4.32 14.11
CA HIS A 271 38.13 4.37 13.50
C HIS A 271 38.37 5.61 12.61
N GLY A 272 37.44 6.58 12.61
CA GLY A 272 37.59 7.88 11.95
C GLY A 272 37.03 7.97 10.53
N THR A 273 36.54 6.87 9.95
CA THR A 273 35.95 6.88 8.60
C THR A 273 34.55 7.49 8.64
N ASP A 274 34.32 8.50 7.80
CA ASP A 274 33.00 9.08 7.57
C ASP A 274 32.19 8.23 6.60
N VAL A 275 30.98 7.85 7.00
CA VAL A 275 30.04 7.01 6.26
C VAL A 275 28.68 7.69 6.18
N ILE A 276 27.96 7.47 5.09
CA ILE A 276 26.58 7.95 4.93
C ILE A 276 25.63 6.79 5.17
N PHE A 277 24.83 6.88 6.23
CA PHE A 277 23.72 5.96 6.46
C PHE A 277 22.47 6.44 5.72
N SER A 278 21.72 5.50 5.18
CA SER A 278 20.40 5.70 4.57
C SER A 278 19.35 4.86 5.29
N ASP A 279 18.35 5.50 5.90
CA ASP A 279 17.12 4.84 6.37
C ASP A 279 16.14 4.73 5.21
N THR A 280 15.70 3.51 4.87
CA THR A 280 14.82 3.26 3.72
C THR A 280 13.40 2.94 4.17
N VAL A 281 12.49 2.86 3.20
CA VAL A 281 11.15 2.31 3.45
C VAL A 281 11.25 0.88 3.97
N GLY A 282 10.40 0.54 4.94
CA GLY A 282 10.29 -0.84 5.43
C GLY A 282 9.44 -1.70 4.50
N PHE A 283 9.80 -2.98 4.37
CA PHE A 283 9.03 -3.95 3.60
C PHE A 283 7.88 -4.55 4.42
N VAL A 284 6.88 -5.05 3.71
CA VAL A 284 5.74 -5.82 4.22
C VAL A 284 5.52 -7.02 3.31
N SER A 285 4.74 -7.99 3.74
CA SER A 285 4.43 -9.18 2.92
C SER A 285 3.58 -8.77 1.71
N ASP A 286 3.63 -9.59 0.65
CA ASP A 286 2.75 -9.47 -0.52
C ASP A 286 2.65 -8.04 -1.09
N LEU A 287 3.78 -7.32 -1.13
CA LEU A 287 3.81 -5.95 -1.62
C LEU A 287 3.40 -5.93 -3.11
N PRO A 288 2.33 -5.20 -3.50
CA PRO A 288 1.87 -5.22 -4.88
C PRO A 288 2.95 -4.71 -5.86
N THR A 289 3.09 -5.36 -7.01
CA THR A 289 4.10 -5.00 -8.03
C THR A 289 3.96 -3.56 -8.54
N HIS A 290 2.74 -3.05 -8.65
CA HIS A 290 2.47 -1.64 -9.00
C HIS A 290 2.99 -0.65 -7.96
N LEU A 291 3.03 -1.08 -6.70
CA LEU A 291 3.57 -0.30 -5.59
C LEU A 291 5.11 -0.33 -5.62
N VAL A 292 5.74 -1.47 -5.93
CA VAL A 292 7.21 -1.58 -6.14
C VAL A 292 7.71 -0.51 -7.11
N ALA A 293 6.99 -0.26 -8.21
CA ALA A 293 7.34 0.79 -9.17
C ALA A 293 7.32 2.22 -8.58
N ALA A 294 6.37 2.49 -7.66
CA ALA A 294 6.29 3.75 -6.94
C ALA A 294 7.45 3.90 -5.94
N PHE A 295 7.84 2.81 -5.28
CA PHE A 295 9.01 2.80 -4.39
C PHE A 295 10.34 2.74 -5.10
N ARG A 296 10.39 2.39 -6.38
CA ARG A 296 11.66 2.12 -7.08
C ARG A 296 12.67 3.25 -6.90
N ALA A 297 12.22 4.52 -6.93
CA ALA A 297 13.14 5.63 -6.68
C ALA A 297 13.52 5.79 -5.20
N THR A 298 12.66 5.41 -4.25
CA THR A 298 13.05 5.33 -2.82
C THR A 298 14.04 4.17 -2.58
N LEU A 299 13.97 3.12 -3.39
CA LEU A 299 14.86 1.96 -3.37
C LEU A 299 16.13 2.13 -4.22
N GLU A 300 16.20 3.13 -5.09
CA GLU A 300 17.42 3.48 -5.85
C GLU A 300 18.63 3.73 -4.93
N GLU A 301 18.40 4.21 -3.71
CA GLU A 301 19.51 4.42 -2.75
C GLU A 301 20.05 3.08 -2.21
N VAL A 302 19.23 2.03 -2.20
CA VAL A 302 19.66 0.66 -1.82
C VAL A 302 20.51 0.04 -2.92
N ILE A 303 20.09 0.17 -4.18
CA ILE A 303 20.82 -0.33 -5.35
C ILE A 303 22.23 0.28 -5.45
N GLU A 304 22.38 1.51 -5.00
CA GLU A 304 23.65 2.26 -5.07
C GLU A 304 24.48 2.17 -3.80
N ALA A 305 23.98 1.53 -2.75
CA ALA A 305 24.73 1.39 -1.51
C ALA A 305 25.92 0.46 -1.73
N GLU A 306 27.05 0.81 -1.13
CA GLU A 306 28.22 -0.08 -1.11
C GLU A 306 28.00 -1.24 -0.14
N ILE A 307 27.19 -1.00 0.90
CA ILE A 307 26.79 -2.02 1.86
C ILE A 307 25.28 -1.92 2.09
N VAL A 308 24.60 -3.05 1.95
CA VAL A 308 23.20 -3.21 2.36
C VAL A 308 23.19 -3.93 3.71
N LEU A 309 22.73 -3.24 4.75
CA LEU A 309 22.56 -3.78 6.09
C LEU A 309 21.12 -4.24 6.27
N HIS A 310 20.91 -5.54 6.27
CA HIS A 310 19.59 -6.14 6.54
C HIS A 310 19.32 -6.21 8.05
N VAL A 311 18.48 -5.30 8.55
CA VAL A 311 18.03 -5.27 9.93
C VAL A 311 16.83 -6.20 10.09
N ARG A 312 16.91 -7.09 11.08
CA ARG A 312 15.90 -8.11 11.36
C ARG A 312 15.48 -8.04 12.82
N ASP A 313 14.19 -8.18 13.07
CA ASP A 313 13.70 -8.47 14.40
C ASP A 313 13.94 -9.95 14.70
N MET A 314 14.61 -10.25 15.82
CA MET A 314 14.89 -11.61 16.27
C MET A 314 13.91 -12.08 17.35
N ALA A 315 13.07 -11.19 17.87
CA ALA A 315 11.99 -11.54 18.79
C ALA A 315 10.75 -12.06 18.03
N ASP A 316 10.63 -11.71 16.74
CA ASP A 316 9.54 -12.15 15.87
C ASP A 316 9.74 -13.62 15.44
N PRO A 317 8.79 -14.54 15.72
CA PRO A 317 8.84 -15.92 15.25
C PRO A 317 8.93 -16.06 13.72
N ASP A 318 8.37 -15.09 12.98
CA ASP A 318 8.37 -15.06 11.52
C ASP A 318 9.65 -14.43 10.93
N SER A 319 10.68 -14.12 11.74
CA SER A 319 11.92 -13.46 11.30
C SER A 319 12.58 -14.12 10.08
N LEU A 320 12.50 -15.45 9.97
CA LEU A 320 13.04 -16.18 8.81
C LEU A 320 12.19 -15.93 7.55
N ALA A 321 10.87 -15.95 7.66
CA ALA A 321 9.96 -15.67 6.54
C ALA A 321 10.09 -14.23 6.06
N GLN A 322 10.14 -13.27 6.99
CA GLN A 322 10.38 -11.88 6.67
C GLN A 322 11.73 -11.67 5.98
N ALA A 323 12.77 -12.40 6.41
CA ALA A 323 14.07 -12.32 5.77
C ALA A 323 14.06 -12.85 4.32
N GLU A 324 13.31 -13.93 4.07
CA GLU A 324 13.13 -14.47 2.73
C GLU A 324 12.34 -13.51 1.83
N ASP A 325 11.28 -12.89 2.33
CA ASP A 325 10.50 -11.86 1.62
C ASP A 325 11.38 -10.67 1.21
N VAL A 326 12.17 -10.15 2.15
CA VAL A 326 13.12 -9.07 1.86
C VAL A 326 14.16 -9.53 0.83
N GLY A 327 14.69 -10.75 0.96
CA GLY A 327 15.63 -11.33 0.00
C GLY A 327 15.04 -11.47 -1.41
N LYS A 328 13.76 -11.85 -1.54
CA LYS A 328 13.04 -11.90 -2.82
C LYS A 328 12.96 -10.51 -3.45
N ILE A 329 12.55 -9.51 -2.68
CA ILE A 329 12.44 -8.13 -3.16
C ILE A 329 13.80 -7.57 -3.58
N LEU A 330 14.87 -7.84 -2.82
CA LEU A 330 16.22 -7.40 -3.18
C LEU A 330 16.69 -8.05 -4.50
N ARG A 331 16.42 -9.35 -4.69
CA ARG A 331 16.70 -10.03 -5.97
C ARG A 331 15.90 -9.46 -7.13
N ASP A 332 14.63 -9.13 -6.94
CA ASP A 332 13.79 -8.48 -7.96
C ASP A 332 14.29 -7.06 -8.32
N LEU A 333 15.14 -6.47 -7.48
CA LEU A 333 15.80 -5.18 -7.70
C LEU A 333 17.23 -5.34 -8.27
N ASP A 334 17.62 -6.54 -8.69
CA ASP A 334 18.96 -6.90 -9.15
C ASP A 334 20.06 -6.66 -8.10
N ILE A 335 19.73 -6.82 -6.81
CA ILE A 335 20.69 -6.77 -5.70
C ILE A 335 20.98 -8.21 -5.28
N ASP A 336 22.21 -8.67 -5.51
CA ASP A 336 22.69 -9.96 -5.02
C ASP A 336 22.78 -9.92 -3.49
N ALA A 337 21.95 -10.74 -2.82
CA ALA A 337 21.81 -10.82 -1.37
C ALA A 337 22.56 -12.01 -0.78
#